data_AF-A0A968MQH8-F1
#
_entry.id   AF-A0A968MQH8-F1
#
_cell.length_a   1.000
_cell.length_b   1.000
_cell.length_c   1.000
_cell.angle_alpha   90.00
_cell.angle_beta   90.00
_cell.angle_gamma   90.00
#
_symmetry.space_group_name_H-M   'P 1'
#
loop_
_entity.id
_entity.type
_entity.pdbx_description
1 polymer ?
#
loop_
_entity_poly.entity_id
_entity_poly.type
_entity_poly.pdbx_seq_one_letter_code
_entity_poly.pdbx_strand_id
1 'polypeptide(L)'
;MPGILFFVNSKWKSYNDLEDIESIGVIWMLCVSLKKRNNGSLSILLTVVPKQGIEKKHNSIPNEIGVSTETGFFESDAETYWKEVKMKVDDIVSKVDLIVKRATWGNDKTSINWKTYTDQVDNDAAIYLDKESLTIREFSFRADLREKELSFLKNMIELGKENGWSCLWTEKEN
;
A
#
# COMPACT_ATOMS: atom_id res chain seq x y z
N MET A 1 -26.15 -8.11 -9.46
CA MET A 1 -25.05 -7.24 -8.97
C MET A 1 -23.77 -8.03 -9.12
N PRO A 2 -22.73 -7.56 -9.83
CA PRO A 2 -21.49 -8.30 -9.84
C PRO A 2 -20.76 -8.02 -8.54
N GLY A 3 -20.89 -8.94 -7.59
CA GLY A 3 -19.95 -9.07 -6.48
C GLY A 3 -18.65 -9.66 -7.01
N ILE A 4 -17.53 -9.17 -6.51
CA ILE A 4 -16.21 -9.68 -6.87
C ILE A 4 -15.70 -10.45 -5.66
N LEU A 5 -15.47 -11.73 -5.88
CA LEU A 5 -14.90 -12.70 -4.94
C LEU A 5 -13.45 -12.91 -5.38
N PHE A 6 -12.51 -13.01 -4.44
CA PHE A 6 -11.15 -13.45 -4.74
C PHE A 6 -10.74 -14.61 -3.87
N PHE A 7 -9.94 -15.49 -4.47
CA PHE A 7 -9.42 -16.71 -3.91
C PHE A 7 -7.89 -16.57 -3.77
N VAL A 8 -7.36 -16.66 -2.55
CA VAL A 8 -5.96 -17.00 -2.30
C VAL A 8 -5.96 -18.21 -1.37
N ASN A 9 -5.06 -19.15 -1.63
CA ASN A 9 -5.16 -20.53 -1.16
C ASN A 9 -4.98 -20.66 0.37
N SER A 10 -6.00 -21.24 1.00
CA SER A 10 -6.02 -21.91 2.32
C SER A 10 -6.02 -21.09 3.64
N LYS A 11 -7.26 -21.00 4.18
CA LYS A 11 -7.68 -20.86 5.59
C LYS A 11 -7.87 -19.44 6.16
N TRP A 12 -9.14 -19.09 6.28
CA TRP A 12 -9.67 -18.02 7.13
C TRP A 12 -9.25 -18.21 8.60
N LYS A 13 -8.74 -17.12 9.21
CA LYS A 13 -8.91 -16.87 10.66
C LYS A 13 -9.62 -15.53 10.80
N SER A 14 -10.87 -15.55 11.26
CA SER A 14 -11.58 -14.33 11.64
C SER A 14 -10.94 -13.72 12.89
N TYR A 15 -10.63 -12.43 12.85
CA TYR A 15 -10.28 -11.63 14.02
C TYR A 15 -11.39 -10.62 14.26
N ASN A 16 -11.94 -10.63 15.48
CA ASN A 16 -13.08 -9.79 15.87
C ASN A 16 -12.71 -8.30 16.02
N ASP A 17 -11.44 -7.93 15.96
CA ASP A 17 -10.98 -6.54 16.11
C ASP A 17 -11.01 -5.73 14.79
N LEU A 18 -11.53 -6.31 13.70
CA LEU A 18 -11.54 -5.72 12.35
C LEU A 18 -12.86 -5.04 11.97
N GLU A 19 -13.90 -5.09 12.82
CA GLU A 19 -15.21 -4.49 12.55
C GLU A 19 -15.11 -2.98 12.26
N ASP A 20 -14.14 -2.29 12.86
CA ASP A 20 -13.92 -0.85 12.63
C ASP A 20 -13.39 -0.54 11.22
N ILE A 21 -12.69 -1.47 10.56
CA ILE A 21 -12.17 -1.30 9.19
C ILE A 21 -13.29 -1.56 8.16
N GLU A 22 -14.20 -2.50 8.44
CA GLU A 22 -15.38 -2.76 7.61
C GLU A 22 -16.35 -1.56 7.58
N SER A 23 -16.40 -0.78 8.66
CA SER A 23 -17.23 0.43 8.76
C SER A 23 -16.79 1.61 7.88
N ILE A 24 -15.57 1.59 7.33
CA ILE A 24 -14.97 2.70 6.56
C ILE A 24 -15.50 2.75 5.11
N GLY A 25 -16.49 1.92 4.76
CA GLY A 25 -17.19 2.01 3.47
C GLY A 25 -16.30 1.75 2.25
N VAL A 26 -15.15 1.09 2.44
CA VAL A 26 -14.26 0.69 1.36
C VAL A 26 -14.62 -0.73 0.93
N ILE A 27 -15.67 -0.89 0.12
CA ILE A 27 -15.79 -2.09 -0.71
C ILE A 27 -14.78 -1.95 -1.84
N TRP A 28 -13.53 -2.30 -1.54
CA TRP A 28 -12.55 -2.98 -2.40
C TRP A 28 -11.52 -3.63 -1.46
N MET A 29 -11.94 -4.78 -0.93
CA MET A 29 -11.12 -5.92 -0.52
C MET A 29 -9.79 -5.64 0.22
N LEU A 30 -9.88 -5.51 1.56
CA LEU A 30 -8.74 -5.79 2.44
C LEU A 30 -8.71 -7.30 2.75
N CYS A 31 -7.87 -8.08 2.06
CA CYS A 31 -7.32 -9.29 2.67
C CYS A 31 -6.17 -8.83 3.59
N VAL A 32 -6.48 -8.66 4.87
CA VAL A 32 -5.45 -8.35 5.88
C VAL A 32 -4.75 -9.65 6.25
N SER A 33 -3.53 -9.85 5.78
CA SER A 33 -2.65 -10.84 6.43
C SER A 33 -1.83 -10.16 7.49
N LEU A 34 -2.14 -10.56 8.71
CA LEU A 34 -1.56 -10.08 9.94
C LEU A 34 -0.21 -10.74 10.16
N LYS A 35 0.89 -10.09 9.80
CA LYS A 35 2.23 -10.58 10.18
C LYS A 35 2.51 -10.21 11.63
N LYS A 36 2.26 -11.15 12.54
CA LYS A 36 2.72 -11.06 13.92
C LYS A 36 4.24 -11.20 13.93
N ARG A 37 4.97 -10.14 14.29
CA ARG A 37 6.43 -10.24 14.47
C ARG A 37 6.76 -10.91 15.80
N ASN A 38 8.02 -11.36 15.94
CA ASN A 38 8.55 -12.01 17.15
C ASN A 38 8.42 -11.16 18.44
N ASN A 39 8.18 -9.86 18.31
CA ASN A 39 7.93 -8.93 19.43
C ASN A 39 6.43 -8.67 19.71
N GLY A 40 5.51 -9.38 19.04
CA GLY A 40 4.07 -9.20 19.18
C GLY A 40 3.48 -8.03 18.38
N SER A 41 4.25 -7.30 17.57
CA SER A 41 3.72 -6.22 16.73
C SER A 41 2.87 -6.74 15.58
N LEU A 42 1.76 -6.06 15.31
CA LEU A 42 0.80 -6.37 14.26
C LEU A 42 0.88 -5.26 13.19
N SER A 43 1.32 -5.57 11.97
CA SER A 43 1.42 -4.55 10.91
C SER A 43 1.03 -5.11 9.55
N ILE A 44 0.46 -4.27 8.69
CA ILE A 44 0.15 -4.57 7.29
C ILE A 44 1.09 -3.77 6.37
N LEU A 45 1.61 -4.42 5.32
CA LEU A 45 2.35 -3.78 4.23
C LEU A 45 1.43 -3.67 3.01
N LEU A 46 1.34 -2.47 2.45
CA LEU A 46 0.50 -2.16 1.30
C LEU A 46 1.35 -1.50 0.22
N THR A 47 1.16 -1.97 -1.01
CA THR A 47 1.72 -1.33 -2.20
C THR A 47 0.64 -0.55 -2.92
N VAL A 48 0.93 0.68 -3.28
CA VAL A 48 0.02 1.60 -3.96
C VAL A 48 0.22 1.51 -5.46
N VAL A 49 -0.88 1.42 -6.19
CA VAL A 49 -0.90 1.39 -7.66
C VAL A 49 -1.95 2.33 -8.22
N PRO A 50 -1.70 3.00 -9.36
CA PRO A 50 -2.67 3.89 -9.98
C PRO A 50 -3.71 3.09 -10.77
N LYS A 51 -5.01 3.31 -10.52
CA LYS A 51 -6.08 2.60 -11.26
C LYS A 51 -6.00 2.84 -12.76
N GLN A 52 -5.66 4.06 -13.15
CA GLN A 52 -5.44 4.41 -14.56
C GLN A 52 -4.31 3.58 -15.19
N GLY A 53 -3.25 3.27 -14.42
CA GLY A 53 -2.15 2.44 -14.92
C GLY A 53 -2.57 0.99 -15.13
N ILE A 54 -3.37 0.45 -14.21
CA ILE A 54 -4.00 -0.87 -14.35
C ILE A 54 -4.88 -0.90 -15.60
N GLU A 55 -5.78 0.09 -15.74
CA GLU A 55 -6.72 0.17 -16.85
C GLU A 55 -6.00 0.28 -18.21
N LYS A 56 -4.96 1.11 -18.32
CA LYS A 56 -4.13 1.21 -19.53
C LYS A 56 -3.45 -0.10 -19.87
N LYS A 57 -2.92 -0.81 -18.87
CA LYS A 57 -2.20 -2.07 -19.08
C LYS A 57 -3.12 -3.19 -19.57
N HIS A 58 -4.33 -3.26 -19.02
CA HIS A 58 -5.26 -4.38 -19.23
C HIS A 58 -6.47 -4.03 -20.12
N ASN A 59 -6.54 -2.79 -20.63
CA ASN A 59 -7.70 -2.22 -21.33
C ASN A 59 -9.03 -2.27 -20.54
N SER A 60 -8.94 -2.49 -19.24
CA SER A 60 -10.03 -2.53 -18.26
C SER A 60 -9.43 -2.60 -16.86
N ILE A 61 -10.20 -2.32 -15.82
CA ILE A 61 -9.80 -2.68 -14.46
C ILE A 61 -10.20 -4.16 -14.28
N PRO A 62 -9.24 -5.09 -14.24
CA PRO A 62 -9.57 -6.50 -14.12
C PRO A 62 -10.15 -6.75 -12.74
N ASN A 63 -11.07 -7.71 -12.69
CA ASN A 63 -11.58 -8.19 -11.42
C ASN A 63 -10.49 -8.89 -10.62
N GLU A 64 -9.35 -9.27 -11.22
CA GLU A 64 -8.23 -9.89 -10.53
C GLU A 64 -6.87 -9.46 -11.10
N ILE A 65 -5.85 -9.34 -10.25
CA ILE A 65 -4.46 -9.11 -10.68
C ILE A 65 -3.61 -10.25 -10.14
N GLY A 66 -3.11 -11.09 -11.04
CA GLY A 66 -2.10 -12.09 -10.72
C GLY A 66 -0.78 -11.41 -10.39
N VAL A 67 -0.15 -11.80 -9.28
CA VAL A 67 1.18 -11.34 -8.88
C VAL A 67 2.15 -12.48 -9.12
N SER A 68 3.29 -12.21 -9.75
CA SER A 68 4.33 -13.23 -9.87
C SER A 68 4.90 -13.57 -8.48
N THR A 69 4.76 -14.83 -8.08
CA THR A 69 5.39 -15.35 -6.86
C THR A 69 6.83 -15.84 -7.12
N GLU A 70 7.24 -15.97 -8.38
CA GLU A 70 8.57 -16.51 -8.75
C GLU A 70 9.71 -15.62 -8.27
N THR A 71 9.52 -14.29 -8.28
CA THR A 71 10.52 -13.35 -7.77
C THR A 71 10.34 -13.05 -6.28
N GLY A 72 9.19 -13.36 -5.69
CA GLY A 72 8.87 -13.02 -4.30
C GLY A 72 8.78 -11.50 -4.00
N PHE A 73 8.80 -10.66 -5.05
CA PHE A 73 8.77 -9.20 -4.95
C PHE A 73 7.67 -8.61 -5.84
N PHE A 74 6.57 -8.21 -5.21
CA PHE A 74 5.45 -7.46 -5.80
C PHE A 74 5.86 -6.13 -6.44
N GLU A 75 6.95 -5.56 -5.93
CA GLU A 75 7.53 -4.26 -6.34
C GLU A 75 7.80 -4.23 -7.87
N SER A 76 8.11 -5.40 -8.47
CA SER A 76 8.30 -5.60 -9.91
C SER A 76 7.06 -5.22 -10.76
N ASP A 77 5.86 -5.53 -10.28
CA ASP A 77 4.64 -5.40 -11.10
C ASP A 77 3.98 -4.04 -10.88
N ALA A 78 4.08 -3.46 -9.68
CA ALA A 78 3.59 -2.12 -9.37
C ALA A 78 4.24 -1.04 -10.27
N GLU A 79 5.54 -1.19 -10.53
CA GLU A 79 6.30 -0.32 -11.43
C GLU A 79 5.70 -0.27 -12.84
N THR A 80 5.16 -1.40 -13.33
CA THR A 80 4.52 -1.44 -14.65
C THR A 80 3.33 -0.50 -14.71
N TYR A 81 2.50 -0.45 -13.67
CA TYR A 81 1.33 0.44 -13.63
C TYR A 81 1.73 1.91 -13.46
N TRP A 82 2.74 2.20 -12.66
CA TRP A 82 3.23 3.58 -12.48
C TRP A 82 3.84 4.16 -13.76
N LYS A 83 4.55 3.35 -14.56
CA LYS A 83 5.09 3.75 -15.87
C LYS A 83 4.02 4.20 -16.86
N GLU A 84 2.81 3.65 -16.78
CA GLU A 84 1.69 4.01 -17.68
C GLU A 84 1.11 5.40 -17.39
N VAL A 85 1.27 5.92 -16.17
CA VAL A 85 0.69 7.21 -15.75
C VAL A 85 1.71 8.35 -15.70
N LYS A 86 3.02 8.05 -15.60
CA LYS A 86 4.12 9.05 -15.57
C LYS A 86 3.88 10.19 -14.57
N MET A 87 3.38 9.84 -13.39
CA MET A 87 2.98 10.81 -12.36
C MET A 87 4.20 11.42 -11.67
N LYS A 88 4.20 12.76 -11.53
CA LYS A 88 5.19 13.50 -10.73
C LYS A 88 4.86 13.45 -9.25
N VAL A 89 5.88 13.57 -8.40
CA VAL A 89 5.75 13.27 -6.96
C VAL A 89 5.46 14.49 -6.08
N ASP A 90 5.66 15.72 -6.57
CA ASP A 90 5.75 16.93 -5.73
C ASP A 90 4.52 17.16 -4.83
N ASP A 91 3.31 17.01 -5.38
CA ASP A 91 2.06 17.19 -4.63
C ASP A 91 1.80 16.04 -3.64
N ILE A 92 2.24 14.84 -3.98
CA ILE A 92 2.05 13.63 -3.15
C ILE A 92 2.97 13.67 -1.93
N VAL A 93 4.23 14.05 -2.15
CA VAL A 93 5.24 14.26 -1.12
C VAL A 93 4.71 15.19 -0.04
N SER A 94 4.16 16.33 -0.44
CA SER A 94 3.65 17.34 0.49
C SER A 94 2.46 16.82 1.30
N LYS A 95 1.59 15.99 0.71
CA LYS A 95 0.47 15.37 1.42
C LYS A 95 0.93 14.30 2.41
N VAL A 96 1.89 13.44 2.03
CA VAL A 96 2.42 12.41 2.95
C VAL A 96 3.19 13.05 4.11
N ASP A 97 3.86 14.19 3.90
CA ASP A 97 4.50 14.97 4.97
C ASP A 97 3.54 15.45 6.07
N LEU A 98 2.27 15.65 5.74
CA LEU A 98 1.23 15.99 6.72
C LEU A 98 0.76 14.76 7.51
N ILE A 99 0.95 13.56 6.98
CA ILE A 99 0.50 12.29 7.58
C ILE A 99 1.58 11.70 8.48
N VAL A 100 2.83 11.70 8.02
CA VAL A 100 3.96 11.03 8.69
C VAL A 100 5.24 11.83 8.51
N LYS A 101 6.12 11.80 9.51
CA LYS A 101 7.41 12.51 9.46
C LYS A 101 8.40 11.83 8.52
N ARG A 102 9.25 12.63 7.88
CA ARG A 102 10.40 12.16 7.10
C ARG A 102 11.30 11.26 7.94
N ALA A 103 11.74 10.16 7.35
CA ALA A 103 12.77 9.32 7.94
C ALA A 103 14.12 10.06 7.97
N THR A 104 14.96 9.72 8.93
CA THR A 104 16.35 10.23 9.00
C THR A 104 17.30 9.53 8.03
N TRP A 105 16.77 8.63 7.19
CA TRP A 105 17.49 7.83 6.21
C TRP A 105 16.74 7.87 4.87
N GLY A 106 17.46 7.60 3.77
CA GLY A 106 16.95 7.86 2.43
C GLY A 106 16.71 9.36 2.21
N ASN A 107 15.67 9.71 1.44
CA ASN A 107 15.36 11.11 1.08
C ASN A 107 16.44 11.73 0.19
N ASP A 108 16.88 10.95 -0.80
CA ASP A 108 17.72 11.43 -1.90
C ASP A 108 16.88 11.84 -3.11
N LYS A 109 17.54 12.09 -4.25
CA LYS A 109 16.88 12.52 -5.50
C LYS A 109 15.80 11.53 -5.98
N THR A 110 15.91 10.26 -5.63
CA THR A 110 15.13 9.15 -6.20
C THR A 110 14.47 8.26 -5.17
N SER A 111 14.74 8.48 -3.89
CA SER A 111 14.13 7.76 -2.78
C SER A 111 13.60 8.75 -1.77
N ILE A 112 12.36 8.54 -1.34
CA ILE A 112 11.64 9.45 -0.47
C ILE A 112 10.98 8.59 0.61
N ASN A 113 11.42 8.74 1.86
CA ASN A 113 11.09 7.82 2.95
C ASN A 113 10.55 8.56 4.18
N TRP A 114 9.53 7.94 4.79
CA TRP A 114 8.88 8.42 6.00
C TRP A 114 8.90 7.33 7.07
N LYS A 115 9.07 7.74 8.33
CA LYS A 115 9.13 6.82 9.47
C LYS A 115 8.54 7.45 10.71
N THR A 116 7.62 6.73 11.34
CA THR A 116 7.33 6.86 12.76
C THR A 116 7.72 5.58 13.45
N TYR A 117 8.57 5.69 14.48
CA TYR A 117 9.00 4.56 15.28
C TYR A 117 9.02 4.96 16.76
N THR A 118 8.24 4.23 17.55
CA THR A 118 8.19 4.27 19.00
C THR A 118 7.98 2.84 19.52
N ASP A 119 8.03 2.64 20.83
CA ASP A 119 7.70 1.34 21.43
C ASP A 119 6.24 0.91 21.15
N GLN A 120 5.37 1.86 20.79
CA GLN A 120 3.95 1.65 20.56
C GLN A 120 3.57 1.52 19.08
N VAL A 121 4.27 2.23 18.18
CA VAL A 121 3.88 2.40 16.78
C VAL A 121 5.10 2.34 15.86
N ASP A 122 4.99 1.54 14.79
CA ASP A 122 6.00 1.32 13.75
C ASP A 122 5.41 1.50 12.34
N ASN A 123 5.19 2.76 11.94
CA ASN A 123 4.67 3.14 10.61
C ASN A 123 5.79 3.60 9.67
N ASP A 124 5.70 3.26 8.38
CA ASP A 124 6.59 3.78 7.34
C ASP A 124 5.88 3.93 6.01
N ALA A 125 6.42 4.80 5.16
CA ALA A 125 6.06 4.90 3.76
C ALA A 125 7.33 5.16 2.94
N ALA A 126 7.34 4.71 1.70
CA ALA A 126 8.44 4.92 0.77
C ALA A 126 7.89 5.17 -0.64
N ILE A 127 8.42 6.20 -1.30
CA ILE A 127 8.27 6.42 -2.74
C ILE A 127 9.64 6.32 -3.39
N TYR A 128 9.71 5.52 -4.46
CA TYR A 128 10.87 5.44 -5.33
C TYR A 128 10.55 6.04 -6.69
N LEU A 129 11.50 6.82 -7.23
CA LEU A 129 11.35 7.53 -8.48
C LEU A 129 12.25 6.95 -9.56
N ASP A 130 11.81 7.10 -10.80
CA ASP A 130 12.67 6.92 -11.96
C ASP A 130 13.79 7.98 -11.98
N LYS A 131 15.02 7.57 -12.29
CA LYS A 131 16.21 8.44 -12.17
C LYS A 131 16.23 9.59 -13.18
N GLU A 132 15.63 9.38 -14.35
CA GLU A 132 15.67 10.31 -15.47
C GLU A 132 14.45 11.23 -15.46
N SER A 133 13.26 10.63 -15.40
CA SER A 133 11.99 11.34 -15.51
C SER A 133 11.46 11.87 -14.18
N LEU A 134 12.00 11.38 -13.05
CA LEU A 134 11.53 11.68 -11.68
C LEU A 134 10.04 11.39 -11.48
N THR A 135 9.47 10.48 -12.27
CA THR A 135 8.12 9.96 -12.05
C THR A 135 8.13 8.84 -11.03
N ILE A 136 7.01 8.66 -10.35
CA ILE A 136 6.84 7.56 -9.40
C ILE A 136 7.09 6.23 -10.13
N ARG A 137 7.88 5.37 -9.50
CA ARG A 137 8.16 4.00 -9.93
C ARG A 137 7.56 3.01 -8.95
N GLU A 138 7.57 3.35 -7.67
CA GLU A 138 6.97 2.54 -6.63
C GLU A 138 6.48 3.45 -5.51
N PHE A 139 5.38 3.05 -4.87
CA PHE A 139 4.89 3.65 -3.64
C PHE A 139 4.35 2.55 -2.74
N SER A 140 4.88 2.44 -1.53
CA SER A 140 4.45 1.47 -0.53
C SER A 140 4.40 2.09 0.86
N PHE A 141 3.62 1.49 1.76
CA PHE A 141 3.57 1.88 3.16
C PHE A 141 3.23 0.70 4.06
N ARG A 142 3.74 0.77 5.29
CA ARG A 142 3.48 -0.19 6.36
C ARG A 142 2.76 0.51 7.50
N ALA A 143 1.57 0.02 7.82
CA ALA A 143 0.77 0.51 8.94
C ALA A 143 0.83 -0.46 10.12
N ASP A 144 1.14 0.05 11.30
CA ASP A 144 1.06 -0.65 12.57
C ASP A 144 -0.39 -0.63 13.05
N LEU A 145 -0.98 -1.81 13.15
CA LEU A 145 -2.38 -1.98 13.54
C LEU A 145 -2.60 -1.81 15.05
N ARG A 146 -1.52 -1.58 15.82
CA ARG A 146 -1.59 -1.18 17.22
C ARG A 146 -1.74 0.33 17.39
N GLU A 147 -1.55 1.11 16.32
CA GLU A 147 -1.75 2.55 16.37
C GLU A 147 -3.21 2.86 16.74
N LYS A 148 -3.40 3.66 17.80
CA LYS A 148 -4.72 4.09 18.22
C LYS A 148 -5.43 4.84 17.08
N GLU A 149 -6.69 4.52 16.85
CA GLU A 149 -7.53 5.06 15.77
C GLU A 149 -7.06 4.75 14.33
N LEU A 150 -5.91 4.08 14.13
CA LEU A 150 -5.33 3.78 12.82
C LEU A 150 -5.21 5.02 11.91
N SER A 151 -4.85 6.17 12.50
CA SER A 151 -4.82 7.47 11.81
C SER A 151 -3.90 7.45 10.58
N PHE A 152 -2.74 6.81 10.67
CA PHE A 152 -1.81 6.65 9.55
C PHE A 152 -2.45 5.88 8.39
N LEU A 153 -3.02 4.71 8.68
CA LEU A 153 -3.65 3.86 7.68
C LEU A 153 -4.85 4.57 7.01
N LYS A 154 -5.73 5.18 7.80
CA LYS A 154 -6.92 5.88 7.30
C LYS A 154 -6.54 7.04 6.38
N ASN A 155 -5.57 7.86 6.78
CA ASN A 155 -5.11 8.98 5.96
C ASN A 155 -4.42 8.53 4.67
N MET A 156 -3.62 7.46 4.70
CA MET A 156 -3.00 6.91 3.48
C MET A 156 -4.03 6.32 2.52
N ILE A 157 -5.07 5.65 3.04
CA ILE A 157 -6.20 5.15 2.22
C ILE A 157 -6.96 6.32 1.59
N GLU A 158 -7.23 7.38 2.35
CA GLU A 158 -7.94 8.56 1.83
C GLU A 158 -7.12 9.28 0.76
N LEU A 159 -5.81 9.43 0.98
CA LEU A 159 -4.89 9.93 -0.03
C LEU A 159 -4.96 9.08 -1.32
N GLY A 160 -5.05 7.76 -1.19
CA GLY A 160 -5.25 6.86 -2.32
C GLY A 160 -6.56 7.12 -3.06
N LYS A 161 -7.68 7.32 -2.36
CA LYS A 161 -8.98 7.60 -2.97
C LYS A 161 -8.97 8.92 -3.74
N GLU A 162 -8.45 9.99 -3.14
CA GLU A 162 -8.35 11.32 -3.75
C GLU A 162 -7.62 11.29 -5.09
N ASN A 163 -6.65 10.40 -5.23
CA ASN A 163 -5.81 10.29 -6.43
C ASN A 163 -6.21 9.13 -7.36
N GLY A 164 -7.31 8.43 -7.08
CA GLY A 164 -7.76 7.30 -7.90
C GLY A 164 -6.78 6.11 -7.88
N TRP A 165 -6.16 5.84 -6.74
CA TRP A 165 -5.25 4.72 -6.54
C TRP A 165 -5.94 3.55 -5.84
N SER A 166 -5.30 2.38 -5.94
CA SER A 166 -5.66 1.18 -5.20
C SER A 166 -4.48 0.74 -4.35
N CYS A 167 -4.76 0.13 -3.21
CA CYS A 167 -3.75 -0.58 -2.42
C CYS A 167 -3.86 -2.06 -2.73
N LEU A 168 -2.72 -2.69 -2.97
CA LEU A 168 -2.56 -4.12 -3.14
C LEU A 168 -1.75 -4.65 -1.96
N TRP A 169 -2.07 -5.86 -1.55
CA TRP A 169 -1.41 -6.54 -0.44
C TRP A 169 -0.83 -7.87 -0.94
N THR A 170 0.26 -8.34 -0.33
CA THR A 170 0.85 -9.65 -0.60
C THR A 170 1.05 -10.49 0.65
N GLU A 171 0.65 -11.76 0.57
CA GLU A 171 1.00 -12.77 1.55
C GLU A 171 2.44 -13.20 1.28
N LYS A 172 3.35 -12.89 2.20
CA LYS A 172 4.57 -13.70 2.30
C LYS A 172 4.22 -14.92 3.13
N GLU A 173 3.88 -16.02 2.45
CA GLU A 173 4.03 -17.34 3.07
C GLU A 173 5.51 -17.51 3.42
N ASN A 174 5.79 -17.64 4.71
CA ASN A 174 7.09 -18.03 5.24
C ASN A 174 7.06 -19.54 5.49
#